data_AF-A0A6N7WQL7-F1
#
_entry.id   AF-A0A6N7WQL7-F1
#
_cell.length_a   1.000
_cell.length_b   1.000
_cell.length_c   1.000
_cell.angle_alpha   90.00
_cell.angle_beta   90.00
_cell.angle_gamma   90.00
#
_symmetry.space_group_name_H-M   'P 1'
#
loop_
_entity.id
_entity.type
_entity.pdbx_description
1 polymer ?
#
loop_
_entity_poly.entity_id
_entity_poly.type
_entity_poly.pdbx_seq_one_letter_code
_entity_poly.pdbx_strand_id
1 'polypeptide(L)'
;MKCSECGTTHALLLSSLVPYSQIPLTDQQKICRDFEEGKNSSLVCEVNPSVDENNVKSVLRNYRQHWREKLRSLRIPLSPLNDLIRSCFSNYSSHFMQIHQRANQLFLYTT
;
A
#
# COMPACT_ATOMS: atom_id res chain seq x y z
N MET A 1 -11.45 22.88 -1.52
CA MET A 1 -11.24 23.86 -0.44
C MET A 1 -10.29 24.92 -0.95
N LYS A 2 -10.64 26.21 -0.84
CA LYS A 2 -9.74 27.32 -1.20
C LYS A 2 -8.88 27.66 0.02
N CYS A 3 -7.60 27.93 -0.19
CA CYS A 3 -6.72 28.34 0.91
C CYS A 3 -7.14 29.73 1.38
N SER A 4 -7.33 29.89 2.70
CA SER A 4 -7.71 31.16 3.33
C SER A 4 -6.60 32.21 3.27
N GLU A 5 -5.34 31.79 3.14
CA GLU A 5 -4.17 32.69 3.12
C GLU A 5 -3.88 33.29 1.73
N CYS A 6 -4.08 32.51 0.66
CA CYS A 6 -3.71 32.93 -0.69
C CYS A 6 -4.86 32.93 -1.70
N GLY A 7 -6.06 32.51 -1.30
CA GLY A 7 -7.28 32.57 -2.11
C GLY A 7 -7.34 31.62 -3.31
N THR A 8 -6.27 30.88 -3.58
CA THR A 8 -6.19 29.92 -4.69
C THR A 8 -6.62 28.52 -4.26
N THR A 9 -7.04 27.73 -5.24
CA THR A 9 -7.38 26.32 -5.05
C THR A 9 -6.09 25.51 -5.13
N HIS A 10 -5.48 25.18 -4.00
CA HIS A 10 -4.36 24.26 -3.98
C HIS A 10 -4.85 22.85 -4.31
N ALA A 11 -4.21 22.19 -5.27
CA ALA A 11 -4.30 20.75 -5.39
C ALA A 11 -3.72 20.16 -4.11
N LEU A 12 -4.57 19.61 -3.24
CA LEU A 12 -4.11 18.91 -2.04
C LEU A 12 -3.16 17.81 -2.48
N LEU A 13 -1.96 17.77 -1.88
CA LEU A 13 -1.01 16.70 -2.15
C LEU A 13 -1.69 15.37 -1.77
N LEU A 14 -1.82 14.45 -2.73
CA LEU A 14 -2.40 13.11 -2.53
C LEU A 14 -1.73 12.29 -1.41
N SER A 15 -0.63 12.77 -0.82
CA SER A 15 -0.09 12.23 0.43
C SER A 15 -1.01 12.40 1.64
N SER A 16 -2.03 13.25 1.55
CA SER A 16 -2.97 13.59 2.64
C SER A 16 -4.40 13.08 2.42
N LEU A 17 -4.65 12.43 1.28
CA LEU A 17 -5.94 11.84 0.95
C LEU A 17 -5.70 10.44 0.41
N VAL A 18 -6.27 9.40 1.04
CA VAL A 18 -6.27 8.03 0.48
C VAL A 18 -7.67 7.75 -0.06
N PRO A 19 -7.94 7.94 -1.37
CA PRO A 19 -9.21 7.51 -1.94
C PRO A 19 -9.25 5.98 -2.02
N TYR A 20 -10.36 5.39 -1.56
CA TYR A 20 -10.77 3.99 -1.71
C TYR A 20 -10.04 2.91 -0.89
N SER A 21 -9.11 3.28 -0.01
CA SER A 21 -8.62 2.41 1.07
C SER A 21 -8.61 3.22 2.36
N GLN A 22 -9.37 2.79 3.37
CA GLN A 22 -9.43 3.46 4.68
C GLN A 22 -8.16 3.21 5.53
N ILE A 23 -7.12 2.57 4.95
CA ILE A 23 -5.95 2.10 5.69
C ILE A 23 -4.72 2.90 5.26
N PRO A 24 -4.03 3.60 6.18
CA PRO A 24 -2.76 4.28 5.91
C PRO A 24 -1.70 3.37 5.28
N LEU A 25 -0.87 3.92 4.40
CA LEU A 25 0.21 3.17 3.74
C LEU A 25 1.20 2.55 4.74
N THR A 26 1.46 3.25 5.85
CA THR A 26 2.30 2.77 6.96
C THR A 26 1.74 1.49 7.56
N ASP A 27 0.42 1.42 7.72
CA ASP A 27 -0.27 0.27 8.30
C ASP A 27 -0.29 -0.90 7.32
N GLN A 28 -0.53 -0.63 6.03
CA GLN A 28 -0.42 -1.64 4.97
C GLN A 28 0.98 -2.25 4.88
N GLN A 29 2.03 -1.41 4.92
CA GLN A 29 3.42 -1.84 4.94
C GLN A 29 3.72 -2.70 6.17
N LYS A 30 3.24 -2.28 7.35
CA LYS A 30 3.43 -3.01 8.60
C LYS A 30 2.75 -4.38 8.56
N ILE A 31 1.50 -4.46 8.13
CA ILE A 31 0.76 -5.72 7.92
C ILE A 31 1.55 -6.68 7.01
N CYS A 32 2.05 -6.19 5.88
CA CYS A 32 2.80 -7.03 4.93
C CYS A 32 4.15 -7.49 5.51
N ARG A 33 4.83 -6.63 6.25
CA ARG A 33 6.12 -6.94 6.90
C ARG A 33 5.94 -7.98 7.98
N ASP A 34 4.97 -7.79 8.88
CA ASP A 34 4.66 -8.73 9.94
C ASP A 34 4.30 -10.10 9.35
N PHE A 35 3.58 -10.13 8.23
CA PHE A 35 3.30 -11.36 7.50
C PHE A 35 4.55 -12.06 6.95
N GLU A 36 5.49 -11.35 6.31
CA GLU A 36 6.74 -11.97 5.82
C GLU A 36 7.67 -12.41 6.98
N GLU A 37 7.59 -11.74 8.14
CA GLU A 37 8.33 -12.10 9.36
C GLU A 37 7.65 -13.21 10.18
N GLY A 38 6.47 -13.70 9.76
CA GLY A 38 5.71 -14.73 10.47
C GLY A 38 5.06 -14.24 11.77
N LYS A 39 4.96 -12.93 11.97
CA LYS A 39 4.34 -12.27 13.12
C LYS A 39 2.83 -12.15 12.92
N ASN A 40 2.13 -11.88 14.03
CA ASN A 40 0.70 -11.61 13.99
C ASN A 40 0.43 -10.23 13.37
N SER A 41 -0.14 -10.22 12.16
CA SER A 41 -0.48 -8.99 11.42
C SER A 41 -1.73 -8.28 11.93
N SER A 42 -2.55 -8.93 12.76
CA SER A 42 -3.71 -8.32 13.41
C SER A 42 -3.35 -7.38 14.56
N LEU A 43 -2.08 -7.35 15.00
CA LEU A 43 -1.58 -6.39 15.99
C LEU A 43 -1.75 -4.93 15.54
N VAL A 44 -1.88 -4.69 14.23
CA VAL A 44 -2.18 -3.34 13.70
C VAL A 44 -3.57 -2.86 14.13
N CYS A 45 -4.53 -3.77 14.32
CA CYS A 45 -5.88 -3.42 14.81
C CYS A 45 -5.85 -2.85 16.24
N GLU A 46 -4.89 -3.26 17.08
CA GLU A 46 -4.71 -2.73 18.43
C GLU A 46 -4.12 -1.32 18.43
N VAL A 47 -3.25 -1.03 17.46
CA VAL A 47 -2.57 0.27 17.32
C VAL A 47 -3.45 1.28 16.61
N ASN A 48 -4.25 0.82 15.64
CA ASN A 48 -5.15 1.66 14.87
C ASN A 48 -6.59 1.09 14.91
N PRO A 49 -7.47 1.64 15.79
CA PRO A 49 -8.85 1.16 15.93
C PRO A 49 -9.71 1.31 14.67
N SER A 50 -9.27 2.09 13.68
CA SER A 50 -9.97 2.22 12.40
C SER A 50 -9.69 1.06 11.44
N VAL A 51 -8.74 0.17 11.77
CA VAL A 51 -8.38 -1.01 10.98
C VAL A 51 -8.94 -2.25 11.68
N ASP A 52 -9.87 -2.94 11.02
CA ASP A 52 -10.40 -4.22 11.50
C ASP A 52 -9.67 -5.43 10.88
N GLU A 53 -10.00 -6.63 11.34
CA GLU A 53 -9.41 -7.86 10.79
C GLU A 53 -9.73 -8.11 9.31
N ASN A 54 -10.90 -7.69 8.83
CA ASN A 54 -11.27 -7.84 7.43
C ASN A 54 -10.41 -6.93 6.54
N ASN A 55 -10.13 -5.73 7.03
CA ASN A 55 -9.16 -4.80 6.46
C ASN A 55 -7.77 -5.46 6.37
N VAL A 56 -7.26 -6.05 7.45
CA VAL A 56 -5.98 -6.80 7.45
C VAL A 56 -6.00 -7.96 6.43
N LYS A 57 -7.06 -8.79 6.44
CA LYS A 57 -7.23 -9.91 5.50
C LYS A 57 -7.25 -9.42 4.04
N SER A 58 -7.91 -8.30 3.77
CA SER A 58 -7.98 -7.71 2.43
C SER A 58 -6.63 -7.20 1.94
N VAL A 59 -5.86 -6.54 2.80
CA VAL A 59 -4.49 -6.09 2.53
C VAL A 59 -3.60 -7.29 2.21
N LEU A 60 -3.62 -8.32 3.04
CA LEU A 60 -2.81 -9.52 2.82
C LEU A 60 -3.18 -10.26 1.54
N ARG A 61 -4.49 -10.36 1.22
CA ARG A 61 -4.94 -10.96 -0.04
C ARG A 61 -4.38 -10.20 -1.24
N ASN A 62 -4.57 -8.89 -1.26
CA ASN A 62 -4.10 -8.02 -2.34
C ASN A 62 -2.57 -8.04 -2.47
N TYR A 63 -1.86 -8.01 -1.34
CA TYR A 63 -0.42 -8.11 -1.29
C TYR A 63 0.06 -9.43 -1.93
N ARG A 64 -0.48 -10.57 -1.49
CA ARG A 64 -0.12 -11.89 -2.02
C ARG A 64 -0.40 -12.04 -3.51
N GLN A 65 -1.54 -11.54 -3.98
CA GLN A 65 -1.98 -11.72 -5.37
C GLN A 65 -1.26 -10.80 -6.36
N HIS A 66 -0.88 -9.59 -5.95
CA HIS A 66 -0.46 -8.56 -6.90
C HIS A 66 0.91 -7.96 -6.64
N TRP A 67 1.37 -7.92 -5.39
CA TRP A 67 2.56 -7.14 -5.00
C TRP A 67 3.71 -7.99 -4.50
N ARG A 68 3.45 -9.12 -3.83
CA ARG A 68 4.49 -9.97 -3.24
C ARG A 68 5.53 -10.40 -4.28
N GLU A 69 5.07 -10.98 -5.38
CA GLU A 69 5.98 -11.44 -6.44
C GLU A 69 6.63 -10.29 -7.22
N LYS A 70 5.97 -9.13 -7.32
CA LYS A 70 6.59 -7.92 -7.88
C LYS A 70 7.76 -7.47 -7.02
N LEU A 71 7.54 -7.27 -5.72
CA LEU A 71 8.62 -6.85 -4.82
C LEU A 71 9.77 -7.87 -4.82
N ARG A 72 9.46 -9.17 -4.84
CA ARG A 72 10.48 -10.22 -4.87
C ARG A 72 11.27 -10.26 -6.18
N SER A 73 10.65 -9.99 -7.34
CA SER A 73 11.36 -10.03 -8.62
C SER A 73 12.47 -8.98 -8.73
N LEU A 74 12.28 -7.82 -8.08
CA LEU A 74 13.27 -6.74 -8.03
C LEU A 74 13.97 -6.62 -6.67
N ARG A 75 13.76 -7.59 -5.78
CA ARG A 75 14.29 -7.60 -4.39
C ARG A 75 14.04 -6.29 -3.65
N ILE A 76 12.88 -5.68 -3.87
CA ILE A 76 12.50 -4.43 -3.22
C ILE A 76 12.14 -4.73 -1.75
N PRO A 77 12.80 -4.08 -0.77
CA PRO A 77 12.52 -4.32 0.63
C PRO A 77 11.20 -3.68 1.07
N LEU A 78 10.50 -4.33 2.00
CA LEU A 78 9.31 -3.78 2.65
C LEU A 78 9.63 -2.70 3.71
N SER A 79 10.91 -2.44 4.01
CA SER A 79 11.35 -1.43 4.98
C SER A 79 12.75 -0.94 4.61
N PRO A 80 13.06 0.37 4.75
CA PRO A 80 12.21 1.46 5.25
C PRO A 80 11.16 1.95 4.24
N LEU A 81 10.12 2.67 4.72
CA LEU A 81 8.98 3.08 3.88
C LEU A 81 9.39 3.96 2.69
N ASN A 82 10.33 4.88 2.90
CA ASN A 82 10.80 5.77 1.83
C ASN A 82 11.44 5.00 0.68
N ASP A 83 12.22 3.96 0.99
CA ASP A 83 12.88 3.14 -0.02
C ASP A 83 11.89 2.26 -0.77
N LEU A 84 10.88 1.73 -0.05
CA LEU A 84 9.77 1.00 -0.67
C LEU A 84 9.03 1.90 -1.67
N ILE A 85 8.63 3.10 -1.25
CA ILE A 85 7.91 4.05 -2.12
C ILE A 85 8.75 4.41 -3.34
N ARG A 86 10.00 4.84 -3.14
CA ARG A 86 10.90 5.23 -4.23
C ARG A 86 11.14 4.08 -5.21
N SER A 87 11.34 2.87 -4.70
CA SER A 87 11.58 1.69 -5.54
C SER A 87 10.32 1.28 -6.32
N CYS A 88 9.15 1.31 -5.69
CA CYS A 88 7.89 1.01 -6.37
C CYS A 88 7.61 2.01 -7.50
N PHE A 89 7.84 3.30 -7.25
CA PHE A 89 7.69 4.32 -8.28
C PHE A 89 8.70 4.19 -9.41
N SER A 90 9.98 4.02 -9.07
CA SER A 90 11.04 3.98 -10.09
C SER A 90 10.90 2.76 -11.01
N ASN A 91 10.43 1.63 -10.48
CA ASN A 91 10.36 0.38 -11.25
C ASN A 91 8.98 0.11 -11.86
N TYR A 92 7.89 0.51 -11.20
CA TYR A 92 6.53 0.21 -11.65
C TYR A 92 5.69 1.45 -11.99
N SER A 93 6.24 2.66 -11.80
CA SER A 93 5.51 3.92 -11.99
C SER A 93 4.18 3.95 -11.21
N SER A 94 4.12 3.26 -10.06
CA SER A 94 2.92 3.09 -9.25
C SER A 94 3.26 3.08 -7.76
N HIS A 95 2.35 3.59 -6.93
CA HIS A 95 2.45 3.47 -5.48
C HIS A 95 2.32 2.00 -5.05
N PHE A 96 2.98 1.63 -3.95
CA PHE A 96 2.81 0.34 -3.28
C PHE A 96 1.33 0.12 -2.94
N MET A 97 0.84 -1.12 -3.15
CA MET A 97 -0.56 -1.53 -2.94
C MET A 97 -1.61 -0.84 -3.82
N GLN A 98 -1.21 0.06 -4.73
CA GLN A 98 -2.11 0.62 -5.72
C GLN A 98 -2.41 -0.42 -6.81
N ILE A 99 -3.67 -0.85 -6.88
CA ILE A 99 -4.15 -1.77 -7.92
C ILE A 99 -4.91 -0.92 -8.94
N HIS A 100 -4.28 -0.64 -10.08
CA HIS A 100 -5.05 -0.22 -11.26
C HIS A 100 -5.72 -1.43 -11.89
N GLN A 101 -6.91 -1.25 -12.45
CA GLN A 101 -7.67 -2.29 -13.19
C GLN A 101 -6.93 -2.90 -14.40
N ARG A 102 -5.66 -2.58 -14.64
CA ARG A 102 -4.83 -3.35 -15.58
C ARG A 102 -4.33 -4.61 -14.88
N ALA A 103 -4.84 -5.75 -15.33
CA ALA A 103 -4.35 -7.07 -14.94
C ALA A 103 -2.82 -7.14 -15.01
N ASN A 104 -2.23 -7.92 -14.10
CA ASN A 104 -0.78 -8.10 -14.00
C ASN A 104 -0.28 -8.83 -15.26
N GLN A 105 0.16 -8.09 -16.29
CA GLN A 105 0.57 -8.66 -17.58
C GLN A 105 1.76 -9.62 -17.48
N LEU A 106 2.54 -9.52 -16.39
CA LEU A 106 3.71 -10.36 -16.14
C LEU A 106 3.36 -11.76 -15.62
N PHE A 107 2.16 -11.94 -15.03
CA PHE A 107 1.74 -13.22 -14.46
C PHE A 107 0.27 -13.44 -14.75
N LEU A 108 0.00 -14.08 -15.89
CA LEU A 108 -1.32 -14.61 -16.22
C LEU A 108 -1.63 -15.77 -15.28
N TYR A 109 -2.62 -15.59 -14.40
CA TYR A 109 -3.24 -16.70 -13.70
C TYR A 109 -4.19 -17.39 -14.67
N THR A 110 -3.87 -18.61 -15.09
CA THR A 110 -4.82 -19.50 -15.76
C THR A 110 -5.79 -20.03 -14.70
N THR A 111 -7.07 -19.67 -14.84
CA THR A 111 -8.20 -20.17 -14.04
C THR A 111 -8.34 -21.68 -14.12
#